data_AF-A0A075P226-F1
#
_entry.id   AF-A0A075P226-F1
#
_cell.length_a   1.000
_cell.length_b   1.000
_cell.length_c   1.000
_cell.angle_alpha   90.00
_cell.angle_beta   90.00
_cell.angle_gamma   90.00
#
_symmetry.space_group_name_H-M   'P 1'
#
loop_
_entity.id
_entity.type
_entity.pdbx_description
1 polymer ?
#
loop_
_entity_poly.entity_id
_entity_poly.type
_entity_poly.pdbx_seq_one_letter_code
_entity_poly.pdbx_strand_id
1 'polypeptide(L)'
;MTTMINKALDLQDKVSANMKKASSILHAMRTLHSEDCGMNDEITGNLLWAASDLIDEAVQAEDDFLNEQKEKNLWVEHQQVPNGSNQIKAVK
;
A
#
# COMPACT_ATOMS: atom_id res chain seq x y z
N MET A 1 -24.51 -1.05 3.52
CA MET A 1 -23.67 0.16 3.63
C MET A 1 -22.36 -0.12 4.38
N THR A 2 -22.34 -1.03 5.36
CA THR A 2 -21.15 -1.47 6.12
C THR A 2 -20.05 -2.14 5.28
N THR A 3 -20.39 -2.70 4.11
CA THR A 3 -19.47 -3.51 3.30
C THR A 3 -18.39 -2.71 2.57
N MET A 4 -18.69 -1.54 1.99
CA MET A 4 -17.68 -0.73 1.29
C MET A 4 -16.69 -0.06 2.25
N ILE A 5 -17.14 0.28 3.46
CA ILE A 5 -16.27 0.83 4.51
C ILE A 5 -15.31 -0.25 5.03
N ASN A 6 -15.81 -1.47 5.28
CA ASN A 6 -14.94 -2.58 5.67
C ASN A 6 -13.92 -2.90 4.56
N LYS A 7 -14.34 -2.91 3.29
CA LYS A 7 -13.42 -3.05 2.16
C LYS A 7 -12.37 -1.93 2.09
N ALA A 8 -12.75 -0.69 2.37
CA ALA A 8 -11.81 0.43 2.42
C ALA A 8 -10.75 0.25 3.52
N LEU A 9 -11.16 -0.25 4.70
CA LEU A 9 -10.26 -0.58 5.80
C LEU A 9 -9.32 -1.73 5.42
N ASP A 10 -9.86 -2.83 4.88
CA ASP A 10 -9.08 -3.99 4.44
C ASP A 10 -8.07 -3.60 3.35
N LEU A 11 -8.49 -2.73 2.41
CA LEU A 11 -7.61 -2.18 1.38
C LEU A 11 -6.49 -1.33 2.00
N GLN A 12 -6.84 -0.42 2.92
CA GLN A 12 -5.86 0.43 3.58
C GLN A 12 -4.81 -0.40 4.33
N ASP A 13 -5.24 -1.46 5.01
CA ASP A 13 -4.35 -2.39 5.69
C ASP A 13 -3.44 -3.13 4.70
N LYS A 14 -4.00 -3.59 3.57
CA LYS A 14 -3.24 -4.27 2.51
C LYS A 14 -2.19 -3.34 1.88
N VAL A 15 -2.58 -2.13 1.48
CA VAL A 15 -1.69 -1.12 0.89
C VAL A 15 -0.58 -0.75 1.88
N SER A 16 -0.95 -0.49 3.15
CA SER A 16 0.01 -0.18 4.22
C SER A 16 1.00 -1.33 4.45
N ALA A 17 0.53 -2.57 4.48
CA ALA A 17 1.37 -3.74 4.65
C ALA A 17 2.35 -3.93 3.48
N ASN A 18 1.87 -3.80 2.25
CA ASN A 18 2.71 -3.94 1.05
C ASN A 18 3.75 -2.82 0.96
N MET A 19 3.37 -1.56 1.23
CA MET A 19 4.30 -0.44 1.27
C MET A 19 5.36 -0.59 2.37
N LYS A 20 4.98 -1.07 3.57
CA LYS A 20 5.95 -1.34 4.64
C LYS A 20 6.94 -2.44 4.25
N LYS A 21 6.48 -3.50 3.60
CA LYS A 21 7.36 -4.59 3.12
C LYS A 21 8.31 -4.08 2.05
N ALA A 22 7.82 -3.37 1.04
CA ALA A 22 8.66 -2.76 0.01
C ALA A 22 9.70 -1.80 0.61
N SER A 23 9.27 -0.92 1.53
CA SER A 23 10.17 -0.02 2.24
C SER A 23 11.22 -0.75 3.07
N SER A 24 10.87 -1.88 3.70
CA SER A 24 11.80 -2.69 4.48
C SER A 24 12.85 -3.34 3.60
N ILE A 25 12.46 -3.84 2.41
CA ILE A 25 13.39 -4.41 1.43
C ILE A 25 14.37 -3.34 0.95
N LEU A 26 13.87 -2.17 0.54
CA LEU A 26 14.71 -1.06 0.08
C LEU A 26 15.64 -0.54 1.19
N HIS A 27 15.18 -0.54 2.44
CA HIS A 27 16.00 -0.15 3.58
C HIS A 27 17.11 -1.17 3.86
N ALA A 28 16.79 -2.47 3.86
CA ALA A 28 17.78 -3.53 4.03
C ALA A 28 18.85 -3.48 2.93
N MET A 29 18.45 -3.23 1.68
CA MET A 29 19.38 -3.02 0.57
C MET A 29 20.32 -1.84 0.81
N ARG A 30 19.79 -0.70 1.27
CA ARG A 30 20.61 0.49 1.60
C ARG A 30 21.63 0.17 2.68
N THR A 31 21.22 -0.53 3.74
CA THR A 31 22.11 -0.91 4.84
C THR A 31 23.21 -1.86 4.36
N LEU A 32 22.86 -2.91 3.61
CA LEU A 32 23.81 -3.87 3.07
C LEU A 32 24.83 -3.21 2.13
N HIS A 33 24.39 -2.24 1.32
CA HIS A 33 25.29 -1.45 0.48
C HIS A 33 26.23 -0.55 1.30
N SER A 34 25.73 0.03 2.41
CA SER A 34 26.55 0.89 3.29
C SER A 34 27.58 0.13 4.13
N GLU A 35 27.37 -1.17 4.35
CA GLU A 35 28.28 -2.04 5.13
C GLU A 35 29.38 -2.67 4.26
N ASP A 36 29.51 -2.28 2.99
CA ASP A 36 30.40 -2.92 1.99
C ASP A 36 30.16 -4.45 1.91
N CYS A 37 28.97 -4.89 2.30
CA CYS A 37 28.57 -6.28 2.19
C CYS A 37 28.37 -6.54 0.70
N GLY A 38 29.25 -7.36 0.10
CA GLY A 38 29.28 -7.65 -1.33
C GLY A 38 27.98 -8.30 -1.81
N MET A 39 26.98 -7.49 -2.06
CA MET A 39 25.71 -7.89 -2.65
C MET A 39 25.93 -8.04 -4.14
N ASN A 40 25.86 -9.28 -4.64
CA ASN A 40 25.93 -9.52 -6.08
C ASN A 40 24.74 -8.83 -6.78
N ASP A 41 24.97 -8.30 -7.98
CA ASP A 41 24.00 -7.56 -8.80
C ASP A 41 22.68 -8.33 -8.99
N GLU A 42 22.77 -9.66 -9.08
CA GLU A 42 21.60 -10.55 -9.18
C GLU A 42 20.70 -10.49 -7.93
N ILE A 43 21.28 -10.48 -6.73
CA ILE A 43 20.53 -10.42 -5.47
C ILE A 43 19.90 -9.04 -5.33
N THR A 44 20.65 -7.98 -5.66
CA THR A 44 20.17 -6.61 -5.69
C THR A 44 18.99 -6.46 -6.68
N GLY A 45 19.12 -7.01 -7.88
CA GLY A 45 18.06 -7.00 -8.89
C GLY A 45 16.79 -7.70 -8.42
N ASN A 46 16.93 -8.89 -7.83
CA ASN A 46 15.79 -9.65 -7.30
C ASN A 46 15.04 -8.91 -6.18
N LEU A 47 15.77 -8.22 -5.29
CA LEU A 47 15.15 -7.45 -4.20
C LEU A 47 14.46 -6.19 -4.71
N LEU A 48 15.04 -5.49 -5.69
CA LEU A 48 14.37 -4.34 -6.33
C LEU A 48 13.10 -4.79 -7.05
N TRP A 49 13.15 -5.94 -7.72
CA TRP A 49 11.99 -6.52 -8.37
C TRP A 49 10.89 -6.84 -7.34
N ALA A 50 11.24 -7.54 -6.25
CA ALA A 50 10.27 -7.87 -5.19
C ALA A 50 9.67 -6.62 -4.52
N ALA A 51 10.45 -5.56 -4.33
CA ALA A 51 9.95 -4.29 -3.82
C ALA A 51 8.99 -3.61 -4.82
N SER A 52 9.30 -3.70 -6.12
CA SER A 52 8.47 -3.15 -7.19
C SER A 52 7.15 -3.90 -7.31
N ASP A 53 7.16 -5.24 -7.31
CA ASP A 53 5.95 -6.06 -7.33
C ASP A 53 5.00 -5.70 -6.17
N LEU A 54 5.54 -5.49 -4.96
CA LEU A 54 4.74 -5.09 -3.80
C LEU A 54 4.11 -3.70 -3.95
N ILE A 55 4.81 -2.77 -4.61
CA ILE A 55 4.30 -1.42 -4.90
C ILE A 55 3.19 -1.52 -5.97
N ASP A 56 3.43 -2.28 -7.04
CA ASP A 56 2.45 -2.48 -8.12
C ASP A 56 1.18 -3.15 -7.59
N GLU A 57 1.30 -4.16 -6.72
CA GLU A 57 0.15 -4.79 -6.05
C GLU A 57 -0.66 -3.80 -5.20
N ALA A 58 0.01 -2.85 -4.54
CA ALA A 58 -0.64 -1.85 -3.71
C ALA A 58 -1.40 -0.82 -4.58
N VAL A 59 -0.77 -0.37 -5.68
CA VAL A 59 -1.39 0.56 -6.65
C VAL A 59 -2.59 -0.11 -7.33
N GLN A 60 -2.43 -1.35 -7.80
CA GLN A 60 -3.52 -2.07 -8.47
C GLN A 60 -4.72 -2.27 -7.54
N ALA A 61 -4.48 -2.59 -6.25
CA ALA A 61 -5.56 -2.75 -5.29
C ALA A 61 -6.31 -1.44 -5.05
N GLU A 62 -5.62 -0.30 -5.08
CA GLU A 62 -6.23 1.03 -4.95
C GLU A 62 -7.05 1.38 -6.19
N ASP A 63 -6.52 1.12 -7.39
CA ASP A 63 -7.23 1.32 -8.67
C ASP A 63 -8.48 0.44 -8.78
N ASP A 64 -8.40 -0.83 -8.40
CA ASP A 64 -9.53 -1.75 -8.40
C ASP A 64 -10.65 -1.25 -7.48
N PHE A 65 -10.30 -0.71 -6.31
CA PHE A 65 -11.26 -0.16 -5.37
C PHE A 65 -11.90 1.14 -5.88
N LEU A 66 -11.11 2.03 -6.49
CA LEU A 66 -11.63 3.24 -7.13
C LEU A 66 -12.60 2.91 -8.28
N ASN A 67 -12.31 1.86 -9.04
CA ASN A 67 -13.21 1.39 -10.09
C ASN A 67 -14.51 0.81 -9.49
N GLU A 68 -14.42 -0.01 -8.43
CA GLU A 68 -15.60 -0.53 -7.73
C GLU A 68 -16.47 0.59 -7.12
N GLN A 69 -15.85 1.68 -6.63
CA GLN A 69 -16.56 2.89 -6.19
C GLN A 69 -17.31 3.58 -7.32
N LYS A 70 -16.66 3.78 -8.47
CA LYS A 70 -17.27 4.37 -9.67
C LYS A 70 -18.43 3.54 -10.18
N GLU A 71 -18.27 2.22 -10.31
CA GLU A 71 -19.32 1.31 -10.77
C GLU A 71 -20.57 1.36 -9.88
N LYS A 72 -20.37 1.52 -8.56
CA LYS A 72 -21.46 1.57 -7.59
C LYS A 72 -22.00 2.97 -7.35
N ASN A 73 -21.43 3.99 -8.01
CA ASN A 73 -21.73 5.39 -7.80
C ASN A 73 -21.71 5.77 -6.31
N LEU A 74 -20.67 5.29 -5.60
CA LEU A 74 -20.48 5.45 -4.16
C LEU A 74 -19.03 5.84 -3.91
N TRP A 75 -18.81 6.96 -3.25
CA TRP A 75 -17.47 7.46 -2.92
C TRP A 75 -17.19 7.19 -1.44
N VAL A 76 -16.01 6.69 -1.12
CA VAL A 76 -15.57 6.57 0.27
C VAL A 76 -14.46 7.59 0.50
N GLU A 77 -14.70 8.54 1.40
CA GLU A 77 -13.76 9.61 1.71
C GLU A 77 -13.18 9.40 3.12
N HIS A 78 -11.87 9.60 3.25
CA HIS A 78 -11.20 9.66 4.53
C HIS A 78 -11.36 11.05 5.13
N GLN A 79 -12.18 11.17 6.18
CA GLN A 79 -12.32 12.44 6.90
C GLN A 79 -11.38 12.44 8.11
N GLN A 80 -10.42 13.36 8.12
CA GLN A 80 -9.59 13.61 9.29
C GLN A 80 -10.45 14.32 10.34
N VAL A 81 -10.77 13.65 11.44
CA VAL A 81 -11.62 14.20 12.51
C VAL A 81 -10.74 14.95 13.51
N PRO A 82 -11.12 16.15 14.00
CA PRO A 82 -10.27 16.98 14.86
C PRO A 82 -9.75 16.31 16.15
N ASN A 83 -10.33 15.18 16.57
CA ASN A 83 -9.95 14.44 17.78
C ASN A 83 -9.04 13.22 17.51
N GLY A 84 -8.25 13.23 16.43
CA GLY A 84 -7.11 12.31 16.27
C GLY A 84 -7.44 10.86 15.89
N SER A 85 -8.72 10.53 15.67
CA SER A 85 -9.13 9.26 15.05
C SER A 85 -9.56 9.54 13.62
N ASN A 86 -8.86 8.97 12.64
CA ASN A 86 -9.32 8.99 11.25
C ASN A 86 -10.61 8.15 11.17
N GLN A 87 -11.70 8.75 10.70
CA GLN A 87 -12.96 8.03 10.46
C GLN A 87 -13.23 7.97 8.96
N ILE A 88 -13.55 6.77 8.47
CA ILE A 88 -13.92 6.53 7.07
C ILE A 88 -15.43 6.68 6.95
N LYS A 89 -15.91 7.51 6.01
CA LYS A 89 -17.34 7.66 5.72
C LYS A 89 -17.61 7.39 4.25
N ALA A 90 -18.68 6.65 3.98
CA ALA A 90 -19.23 6.51 2.63
C ALA A 90 -20.15 7.70 2.35
N VAL A 91 -19.94 8.35 1.21
CA VAL A 91 -20.73 9.45 0.66
C VAL A 91 -21.38 9.01 -0.65
N LYS A 92 -22.59 9.54 -0.92
CA LYS A 92 -23.43 9.19 -2.06
C LYS A 92 -23.44 10.31 -3.08
#